data_AF-A0AAU6MNG2-F1
#
_entry.id   AF-A0AAU6MNG2-F1
#
_cell.length_a   1.000
_cell.length_b   1.000
_cell.length_c   1.000
_cell.angle_alpha   90.00
_cell.angle_beta   90.00
_cell.angle_gamma   90.00
#
_symmetry.space_group_name_H-M   'P 1'
#
loop_
_entity.id
_entity.type
_entity.pdbx_description
1 polymer ?
#
loop_
_entity_poly.entity_id
_entity_poly.type
_entity_poly.pdbx_seq_one_letter_code
_entity_poly.pdbx_strand_id
1 'polypeptide(L)'
;MHFLGGHSHNGGWLRFDGSRLPEERGACYLQLGHPDLAEDALTAALAQPLSLRRRAAVLSDLAALGVHRRDPDQVVHYAEAAISLAGRSNSGFIGKKLDGLRGRLAPLMSDERVSDLDHRIAALSRAA
;
A
#
# COMPACT_ATOMS: atom_id res chain seq x y z
N MET A 1 -2.48 -8.82 29.94
CA MET A 1 -2.24 -8.98 28.48
C MET A 1 -2.20 -10.47 28.18
N HIS A 2 -3.27 -11.02 27.58
CA HIS A 2 -3.27 -12.42 27.16
C HIS A 2 -2.67 -12.52 25.75
N PHE A 3 -1.48 -13.11 25.64
CA PHE A 3 -0.93 -13.57 24.37
C PHE A 3 -1.70 -14.83 23.95
N LEU A 4 -2.51 -14.72 22.89
CA LEU A 4 -3.09 -15.89 22.23
C LEU A 4 -2.01 -16.54 21.36
N GLY A 5 -1.16 -17.35 22.00
CA GLY A 5 -0.24 -18.27 21.33
C GLY A 5 -1.00 -19.47 20.76
N GLY A 6 -1.77 -19.25 19.70
CA GLY A 6 -2.40 -20.33 18.95
C GLY A 6 -1.67 -20.52 17.63
N HIS A 7 -0.83 -21.54 17.51
CA HIS A 7 -0.38 -22.01 16.20
C HIS A 7 -1.59 -22.62 15.46
N SER A 8 -2.34 -21.76 14.76
CA SER A 8 -3.49 -22.14 13.96
C SER A 8 -3.03 -22.92 12.73
N HIS A 9 -2.90 -24.25 12.88
CA HIS A 9 -2.82 -25.18 11.76
C HIS A 9 -4.21 -25.30 11.13
N ASN A 10 -4.59 -24.29 10.37
CA ASN A 10 -5.82 -24.29 9.58
C ASN A 10 -5.59 -25.21 8.38
N GLY A 11 -6.09 -26.45 8.46
CA GLY A 11 -5.97 -27.45 7.40
C GLY A 11 -6.42 -26.91 6.05
N GLY A 12 -5.47 -26.48 5.21
CA GLY A 12 -5.58 -26.11 3.79
C GLY A 12 -6.48 -24.94 3.39
N TRP A 13 -7.63 -24.76 4.06
CA TRP A 13 -8.76 -23.95 3.63
C TRP A 13 -8.77 -22.54 4.22
N LEU A 14 -8.26 -22.38 5.45
CA LEU A 14 -8.15 -21.08 6.11
C LEU A 14 -6.69 -20.64 6.17
N ARG A 15 -6.10 -20.24 5.04
CA ARG A 15 -4.70 -19.77 4.97
C ARG A 15 -4.47 -18.39 5.60
N PHE A 16 -5.25 -18.05 6.62
CA PHE A 16 -5.11 -16.84 7.40
C PHE A 16 -4.36 -17.16 8.69
N ASP A 17 -3.08 -16.80 8.70
CA ASP A 17 -2.17 -16.95 9.85
C ASP A 17 -2.06 -15.66 10.67
N GLY A 18 -2.95 -14.69 10.43
CA GLY A 18 -2.92 -13.38 11.08
C GLY A 18 -1.82 -12.44 10.58
N SER A 19 -0.87 -12.90 9.77
CA SER A 19 0.25 -12.08 9.28
C SER A 19 -0.19 -10.90 8.43
N ARG A 20 -1.42 -10.94 7.88
CA ARG A 20 -2.00 -9.89 7.04
C ARG A 20 -2.81 -8.86 7.83
N LEU A 21 -3.08 -9.10 9.12
CA LEU A 21 -3.96 -8.24 9.93
C LEU A 21 -3.55 -6.76 9.91
N PRO A 22 -2.25 -6.41 10.03
CA PRO A 22 -1.86 -5.00 10.02
C PRO A 22 -2.10 -4.31 8.68
N GLU A 23 -1.90 -5.02 7.56
CA GLU A 23 -2.18 -4.51 6.21
C GLU A 23 -3.67 -4.21 6.03
N GLU A 24 -4.53 -5.19 6.34
CA GLU A 24 -5.97 -5.06 6.17
C GLU A 24 -6.55 -4.00 7.11
N ARG A 25 -6.01 -3.91 8.34
CA ARG A 25 -6.38 -2.87 9.31
C ARG A 25 -5.99 -1.47 8.81
N GLY A 26 -4.77 -1.32 8.30
CA GLY A 26 -4.29 -0.06 7.74
C GLY A 26 -5.13 0.41 6.54
N ALA A 27 -5.42 -0.50 5.61
CA ALA A 27 -6.30 -0.23 4.48
C ALA A 27 -7.72 0.18 4.92
N CYS A 28 -8.26 -0.49 5.94
CA CYS A 28 -9.57 -0.14 6.51
C CYS A 28 -9.58 1.25 7.15
N TYR A 29 -8.58 1.59 7.98
CA TYR A 29 -8.48 2.92 8.58
C TYR A 29 -8.34 4.02 7.53
N LEU A 30 -7.59 3.78 6.46
CA LEU A 30 -7.48 4.71 5.34
C LEU A 30 -8.84 4.96 4.68
N GLN A 31 -9.61 3.91 4.41
CA GLN A 31 -10.96 4.02 3.84
C GLN A 31 -11.94 4.75 4.76
N LEU A 32 -11.79 4.57 6.06
CA LEU A 32 -12.61 5.24 7.08
C LEU A 32 -12.18 6.68 7.39
N GLY A 33 -11.10 7.17 6.78
CA GLY A 33 -10.61 8.53 7.02
C GLY A 33 -9.92 8.70 8.38
N HIS A 34 -9.30 7.64 8.91
CA HIS A 34 -8.47 7.68 10.11
C HIS A 34 -6.98 7.61 9.74
N PRO A 35 -6.37 8.72 9.25
CA PRO A 35 -5.03 8.72 8.69
C PRO A 35 -3.95 8.24 9.66
N ASP A 36 -4.02 8.64 10.93
CA ASP A 36 -2.98 8.31 11.92
C ASP A 36 -3.02 6.83 12.29
N LEU A 37 -4.23 6.28 12.51
CA LEU A 37 -4.41 4.84 12.75
C LEU A 37 -3.99 4.00 11.53
N ALA A 38 -4.23 4.52 10.31
CA ALA A 38 -3.78 3.89 9.08
C ALA A 38 -2.25 3.84 9.02
N GLU A 39 -1.57 4.96 9.30
CA GLU A 39 -0.12 5.04 9.30
C GLU A 39 0.52 4.06 10.28
N ASP A 40 0.03 4.03 11.52
CA ASP A 40 0.54 3.13 12.56
C ASP A 40 0.41 1.67 12.13
N ALA A 41 -0.77 1.28 11.61
CA ALA A 41 -1.02 -0.09 11.18
C ALA A 41 -0.19 -0.49 9.95
N LEU A 42 -0.06 0.40 8.96
CA LEU A 42 0.71 0.16 7.73
C LEU A 42 2.22 0.12 8.02
N THR A 43 2.71 0.98 8.90
CA THR A 43 4.12 0.98 9.34
C THR A 43 4.45 -0.30 10.12
N ALA A 44 3.54 -0.74 11.00
CA ALA A 44 3.66 -2.02 11.69
C ALA A 44 3.63 -3.22 10.72
N ALA A 45 2.93 -3.10 9.59
CA ALA A 45 2.98 -4.11 8.53
C ALA A 45 4.34 -4.14 7.83
N LEU A 46 4.93 -2.97 7.50
CA LEU A 46 6.24 -2.89 6.83
C LEU A 46 7.39 -3.45 7.67
N ALA A 47 7.26 -3.41 9.00
CA ALA A 47 8.21 -4.01 9.95
C ALA A 47 8.25 -5.54 9.90
N GLN A 48 7.27 -6.18 9.24
CA GLN A 48 7.20 -7.63 9.12
C GLN A 48 7.86 -8.14 7.82
N PRO A 49 8.26 -9.43 7.78
CA PRO A 49 8.63 -10.09 6.54
C PRO A 49 7.44 -10.14 5.58
N LEU A 50 7.51 -9.36 4.49
CA LEU A 50 6.48 -9.29 3.47
C LEU A 50 7.02 -9.76 2.12
N SER A 51 6.19 -10.47 1.36
CA SER A 51 6.48 -10.68 -0.06
C SER A 51 6.52 -9.35 -0.80
N LEU A 52 7.24 -9.28 -1.93
CA LEU A 52 7.35 -8.06 -2.74
C LEU A 52 5.98 -7.46 -3.09
N ARG A 53 5.01 -8.33 -3.42
CA ARG A 53 3.62 -7.94 -3.70
C ARG A 53 2.96 -7.28 -2.48
N ARG A 54 3.02 -7.92 -1.31
CA ARG A 54 2.40 -7.37 -0.08
C ARG A 54 3.05 -6.05 0.33
N ARG A 55 4.38 -5.98 0.27
CA ARG A 55 5.14 -4.75 0.56
C ARG A 55 4.76 -3.61 -0.39
N ALA A 56 4.69 -3.87 -1.70
CA ALA A 56 4.25 -2.87 -2.68
C ALA A 56 2.84 -2.36 -2.37
N ALA A 57 1.92 -3.26 -2.00
CA ALA A 57 0.56 -2.89 -1.67
C ALA A 57 0.47 -1.98 -0.43
N VAL A 58 1.27 -2.24 0.62
CA VAL A 58 1.32 -1.40 1.82
C VAL A 58 1.91 -0.02 1.52
N LEU A 59 2.97 0.03 0.70
CA LEU A 59 3.57 1.29 0.27
C LEU A 59 2.60 2.13 -0.57
N SER A 60 1.79 1.51 -1.44
CA SER A 60 0.73 2.23 -2.16
C SER A 60 -0.32 2.83 -1.22
N ASP A 61 -0.66 2.16 -0.11
CA ASP A 61 -1.61 2.71 0.88
C ASP A 61 -0.98 3.87 1.67
N LEU A 62 0.31 3.79 2.02
CA LEU A 62 1.06 4.91 2.63
C LEU A 62 1.21 6.11 1.69
N ALA A 63 1.35 5.89 0.39
CA ALA A 63 1.30 6.97 -0.59
C ALA A 63 -0.09 7.61 -0.62
N ALA A 64 -1.16 6.81 -0.57
CA ALA A 64 -2.53 7.34 -0.50
C ALA A 64 -2.78 8.13 0.79
N LEU A 65 -2.14 7.76 1.91
CA LEU A 65 -2.15 8.55 3.13
C LEU A 65 -1.53 9.94 2.93
N GLY A 66 -0.39 10.02 2.22
CA GLY A 66 0.23 11.30 1.83
C GLY A 66 -0.73 12.18 1.02
N VAL A 67 -1.52 11.59 0.12
CA VAL A 67 -2.58 12.32 -0.61
C VAL A 67 -3.61 12.90 0.35
N HIS A 68 -4.11 12.08 1.30
CA HIS A 68 -5.08 12.54 2.30
C HIS A 68 -4.54 13.71 3.14
N ARG A 69 -3.25 13.69 3.46
CA ARG A 69 -2.56 14.75 4.24
C ARG A 69 -2.12 15.95 3.40
N ARG A 70 -2.28 15.89 2.08
CA ARG A 70 -1.70 16.85 1.12
C ARG A 70 -0.18 17.01 1.26
N ASP A 71 0.49 15.89 1.52
CA ASP A 71 1.94 15.81 1.66
C ASP A 71 2.55 15.18 0.39
N PRO A 72 3.03 15.99 -0.57
CA PRO A 72 3.61 15.46 -1.80
C PRO A 72 4.92 14.70 -1.56
N ASP A 73 5.69 15.03 -0.51
CA ASP A 73 6.93 14.32 -0.21
C ASP A 73 6.63 12.88 0.26
N GLN A 74 5.61 12.72 1.11
CA GLN A 74 5.13 11.41 1.55
C GLN A 74 4.58 10.59 0.37
N VAL A 75 3.79 11.22 -0.53
CA VAL A 75 3.29 10.57 -1.75
C VAL A 75 4.45 10.06 -2.59
N VAL A 76 5.42 10.93 -2.90
CA VAL A 76 6.53 10.59 -3.78
C VAL A 76 7.37 9.47 -3.19
N HIS A 77 7.77 9.60 -1.93
CA HIS A 77 8.60 8.62 -1.25
C HIS A 77 8.01 7.20 -1.33
N TYR A 78 6.73 7.04 -1.00
CA TYR A 78 6.12 5.72 -0.95
C TYR A 78 5.65 5.21 -2.32
N ALA A 79 5.20 6.08 -3.22
CA ALA A 79 4.78 5.70 -4.56
C ALA A 79 5.97 5.18 -5.40
N GLU A 80 7.13 5.83 -5.31
CA GLU A 80 8.34 5.36 -6.00
C GLU A 80 8.79 3.99 -5.52
N ALA A 81 8.78 3.77 -4.21
CA ALA A 81 9.10 2.48 -3.62
C ALA A 81 8.12 1.38 -4.08
N ALA A 82 6.82 1.71 -4.16
CA ALA A 82 5.79 0.79 -4.65
C ALA A 82 5.98 0.46 -6.14
N ILE A 83 6.26 1.45 -6.99
CA ILE A 83 6.54 1.28 -8.43
C ILE A 83 7.76 0.38 -8.65
N SER A 84 8.86 0.62 -7.91
CA SER A 84 10.08 -0.20 -8.00
C SER A 84 9.79 -1.67 -7.67
N LEU A 85 8.95 -1.93 -6.67
CA LEU A 85 8.56 -3.29 -6.31
C LEU A 85 7.56 -3.90 -7.29
N ALA A 86 6.65 -3.10 -7.85
CA ALA A 86 5.68 -3.54 -8.85
C ALA A 86 6.39 -4.17 -10.06
N GLY A 87 7.39 -3.47 -10.61
CA GLY A 87 8.19 -3.95 -11.74
C GLY A 87 8.94 -5.27 -11.48
N ARG A 88 9.30 -5.55 -10.22
CA ARG A 88 9.94 -6.82 -9.83
C ARG A 88 8.96 -7.96 -9.53
N SER A 89 7.71 -7.62 -9.19
CA SER A 89 6.72 -8.59 -8.73
C SER A 89 5.91 -9.24 -9.86
N ASN A 90 5.91 -8.63 -11.06
CA ASN A 90 5.08 -9.00 -12.21
C ASN A 90 3.60 -9.25 -11.86
N SER A 91 3.07 -8.48 -10.90
CA SER A 91 1.75 -8.69 -10.32
C SER A 91 0.74 -7.64 -10.82
N GLY A 92 -0.21 -8.05 -11.66
CA GLY A 92 -1.30 -7.19 -12.13
C GLY A 92 -2.16 -6.60 -11.00
N PHE A 93 -2.22 -7.27 -9.85
CA PHE A 93 -2.86 -6.74 -8.64
C PHE A 93 -2.22 -5.42 -8.17
N ILE A 94 -0.89 -5.31 -8.25
CA ILE A 94 -0.18 -4.09 -7.85
C ILE A 94 -0.40 -2.98 -8.88
N GLY A 95 -0.44 -3.31 -10.17
CA GLY A 95 -0.85 -2.36 -11.22
C GLY A 95 -2.22 -1.74 -10.92
N LYS A 96 -3.23 -2.57 -10.65
CA LYS A 96 -4.58 -2.09 -10.28
C LYS A 96 -4.58 -1.25 -9.00
N LYS A 97 -3.74 -1.59 -8.02
CA LYS A 97 -3.65 -0.82 -6.77
C LYS A 97 -2.99 0.55 -6.97
N LEU A 98 -1.94 0.62 -7.78
CA LEU A 98 -1.31 1.87 -8.18
C LEU A 98 -2.26 2.74 -9.01
N ASP A 99 -3.06 2.14 -9.90
CA ASP A 99 -4.12 2.87 -10.62
C ASP A 99 -5.18 3.45 -9.67
N GLY A 100 -5.52 2.72 -8.60
CA GLY A 100 -6.37 3.24 -7.53
C GLY A 100 -5.74 4.43 -6.78
N LEU A 101 -4.42 4.45 -6.58
CA LEU A 101 -3.69 5.60 -6.04
C LEU A 101 -3.74 6.77 -7.01
N ARG A 102 -3.53 6.51 -8.30
CA ARG A 102 -3.56 7.50 -9.38
C ARG A 102 -4.85 8.32 -9.36
N GLY A 103 -5.99 7.64 -9.26
CA GLY A 103 -7.31 8.30 -9.15
C GLY A 103 -7.46 9.23 -7.95
N ARG A 104 -6.55 9.18 -6.97
CA ARG A 104 -6.55 10.05 -5.78
C ARG A 104 -5.55 11.20 -5.90
N LEU A 105 -4.59 11.18 -6.83
CA LEU A 105 -3.50 12.18 -6.90
C LEU A 105 -3.98 13.60 -7.29
N ALA A 106 -5.21 13.75 -7.80
CA ALA A 106 -5.76 15.00 -8.31
C ALA A 106 -5.48 16.26 -7.44
N PRO A 107 -5.59 16.22 -6.09
CA PRO A 107 -5.34 17.39 -5.25
C PRO A 107 -3.88 17.88 -5.23
N LEU A 108 -2.94 17.05 -5.70
CA LEU A 108 -1.50 17.30 -5.65
C LEU A 108 -0.86 17.42 -7.04
N MET A 109 -1.65 17.47 -8.11
CA MET A 109 -1.14 17.52 -9.50
C MET A 109 -0.34 18.78 -9.84
N SER A 110 -0.39 19.82 -9.01
CA SER A 110 0.46 21.01 -9.16
C SER A 110 1.93 20.75 -8.80
N ASP A 111 2.24 19.69 -8.06
CA ASP A 111 3.62 19.25 -7.82
C ASP A 111 4.09 18.41 -9.02
N GLU A 112 5.18 18.85 -9.67
CA GLU A 112 5.73 18.21 -10.87
C GLU A 112 6.12 16.75 -10.63
N ARG A 113 6.62 16.40 -9.43
CA ARG A 113 7.01 15.04 -9.09
C ARG A 113 5.79 14.14 -8.96
N VAL A 114 4.70 14.67 -8.42
CA VAL A 114 3.42 13.95 -8.31
C VAL A 114 2.78 13.76 -9.69
N SER A 115 2.94 14.74 -10.59
CA SER A 115 2.56 14.60 -12.00
C SER A 115 3.39 13.54 -12.72
N ASP A 116 4.72 13.50 -12.55
CA ASP A 116 5.57 12.43 -13.11
C ASP A 116 5.14 11.03 -12.64
N LEU A 117 4.79 10.91 -11.35
CA LEU A 117 4.26 9.67 -10.79
C LEU A 117 2.97 9.21 -11.45
N ASP A 118 2.02 10.11 -11.75
CA ASP A 118 0.80 9.77 -12.49
C ASP A 118 1.13 9.09 -13.83
N HIS A 119 2.06 9.69 -14.60
CA HIS A 119 2.49 9.19 -15.90
C HIS A 119 3.17 7.82 -15.79
N ARG A 120 4.07 7.65 -14.80
CA ARG A 120 4.77 6.38 -14.55
C ARG A 120 3.80 5.27 -14.15
N ILE A 121 2.82 5.57 -13.30
CA ILE A 121 1.78 4.61 -12.92
C ILE A 121 0.93 4.23 -14.15
N ALA A 122 0.53 5.21 -14.96
CA ALA A 122 -0.24 4.96 -16.18
C ALA A 122 0.51 4.06 -17.18
N ALA A 123 1.83 4.21 -17.30
CA ALA A 123 2.66 3.38 -18.14
C ALA A 123 2.70 1.91 -17.66
N LEU A 124 2.75 1.67 -16.35
CA LEU A 124 2.75 0.32 -15.78
C LEU A 124 1.42 -0.41 -16.04
N SER A 125 0.29 0.28 -15.89
CA SER A 125 -1.03 -0.28 -16.13
C SER A 125 -1.26 -0.71 -17.59
N ARG A 126 -0.53 -0.13 -18.55
CA ARG A 126 -0.61 -0.48 -19.97
C ARG A 126 0.26 -1.66 -20.38
N ALA A 127 1.25 -2.01 -19.56
CA ALA A 127 2.21 -3.08 -19.83
C ALA A 127 1.83 -4.43 -19.19
N ALA A 128 0.86 -4.42 -18.27
CA ALA A 128 0.32 -5.60 -17.57
C ALA A 128 -0.90 -6.17 -18.30
#